data_AF-A0A9X1A6W0-F1
#
_entry.id   AF-A0A9X1A6W0-F1
#
_cell.length_a   1.000
_cell.length_b   1.000
_cell.length_c   1.000
_cell.angle_alpha   90.00
_cell.angle_beta   90.00
_cell.angle_gamma   90.00
#
_symmetry.space_group_name_H-M   'P 1'
#
loop_
_entity.id
_entity.type
_entity.pdbx_description
1 polymer ?
#
loop_
_entity_poly.entity_id
_entity_poly.type
_entity_poly.pdbx_seq_one_letter_code
_entity_poly.pdbx_strand_id
1 'polypeptide(L)'
;MTATDDVAISSAATTAAFPTGYLDPIHLSIPGFISSIKMLDPERFRSQLGWDESAVLPEAMPTRWADIGGLMQFNSKADQAYTAKFVFYKMPLALSADNLTNFLTDRYPTLLRRVCLMFASEERKEFDSMDRHEIKAMSLIEDIKKESDMGMRGLEADFGWEGND
;
A
#
# COMPACT_ATOMS: atom_id res chain seq x y z
N MET A 1 -4.04 2.82 -5.15
CA MET A 1 -3.88 4.29 -4.95
C MET A 1 -2.91 4.49 -3.81
N THR A 2 -1.95 5.41 -3.91
CA THR A 2 -1.07 5.74 -2.78
C THR A 2 -1.87 6.51 -1.72
N ALA A 3 -1.74 6.09 -0.47
CA ALA A 3 -2.36 6.75 0.67
C ALA A 3 -1.34 6.87 1.79
N THR A 4 -1.50 7.90 2.60
CA THR A 4 -0.72 8.09 3.82
C THR A 4 -1.69 8.06 4.99
N ASP A 5 -1.39 7.26 6.01
CA ASP A 5 -2.18 7.19 7.23
C ASP A 5 -1.26 7.12 8.46
N ASP A 6 -1.82 7.46 9.60
CA ASP A 6 -1.10 7.53 10.87
C ASP A 6 -1.23 6.20 11.60
N VAL A 7 -0.09 5.58 11.88
CA VAL A 7 -0.01 4.32 12.63
C VAL A 7 0.44 4.64 14.04
N ALA A 8 -0.43 4.34 15.01
CA ALA A 8 -0.11 4.48 16.42
C ALA A 8 0.68 3.25 16.89
N ILE A 9 1.90 3.48 17.37
CA ILE A 9 2.73 2.49 18.04
C ILE A 9 2.69 2.84 19.52
N SER A 10 2.03 2.02 20.35
CA SER A 10 1.97 2.27 21.79
C SER A 10 3.29 1.95 22.48
N SER A 11 3.53 2.57 23.64
CA SER A 11 4.70 2.26 24.47
C SER A 11 4.74 0.76 24.83
N ALA A 12 5.93 0.19 24.81
CA ALA A 12 6.23 -1.24 25.00
C ALA A 12 5.57 -2.19 23.98
N ALA A 13 4.92 -1.67 22.93
CA ALA A 13 4.35 -2.50 21.88
C ALA A 13 5.43 -3.07 20.97
N THR A 14 5.24 -4.32 20.56
CA THR A 14 6.04 -5.00 19.53
C THR A 14 5.31 -5.08 18.20
N THR A 15 4.02 -4.74 18.18
CA THR A 15 3.17 -4.82 17.00
C THR A 15 2.29 -3.59 16.84
N ALA A 16 1.95 -3.26 15.60
CA ALA A 16 0.93 -2.27 15.25
C ALA A 16 0.01 -2.84 14.15
N ALA A 17 -1.23 -2.35 14.12
CA ALA A 17 -2.21 -2.73 13.11
C ALA A 17 -1.99 -1.95 11.81
N PHE A 18 -2.21 -2.61 10.67
CA PHE A 18 -2.24 -1.92 9.39
C PHE A 18 -3.50 -1.04 9.26
N PRO A 19 -3.41 0.09 8.54
CA PRO A 19 -4.58 0.88 8.17
C PRO A 19 -5.60 0.07 7.35
N THR A 20 -6.87 0.47 7.44
CA THR A 20 -7.96 -0.24 6.73
C THR A 20 -7.79 -0.13 5.22
N GLY A 21 -7.87 -1.28 4.53
CA GLY A 21 -7.70 -1.36 3.08
C GLY A 21 -6.24 -1.31 2.63
N TYR A 22 -5.28 -1.54 3.53
CA TYR A 22 -3.88 -1.75 3.18
C TYR A 22 -3.72 -2.93 2.18
N LEU A 23 -2.93 -2.71 1.12
CA LEU A 23 -2.55 -3.75 0.16
C LEU A 23 -1.04 -4.03 0.21
N ASP A 24 -0.22 -2.99 0.10
CA ASP A 24 1.23 -3.14 -0.05
C ASP A 24 1.97 -1.90 0.49
N PRO A 25 3.10 -2.06 1.19
CA PRO A 25 3.78 -0.96 1.85
C PRO A 25 4.72 -0.24 0.88
N ILE A 26 4.79 1.08 1.01
CA ILE A 26 5.75 1.89 0.23
C ILE A 26 6.82 2.42 1.18
N HIS A 27 6.41 3.06 2.28
CA HIS A 27 7.35 3.68 3.21
C HIS A 27 6.74 3.78 4.61
N LEU A 28 7.57 3.61 5.64
CA LEU A 28 7.21 3.85 7.03
C LEU A 28 8.22 4.81 7.63
N SER A 29 7.77 5.90 8.23
CA SER A 29 8.63 6.88 8.91
C SER A 29 8.05 7.28 10.27
N ILE A 30 8.92 7.69 11.19
CA ILE A 30 8.50 8.32 12.45
C ILE A 30 8.99 9.77 12.40
N PRO A 31 8.10 10.73 12.08
CA PRO A 31 8.49 12.12 11.95
C PRO A 31 9.12 12.64 13.25
N GLY A 32 10.27 13.31 13.13
CA GLY A 32 11.05 13.82 14.27
C GLY A 32 12.07 12.84 14.85
N PHE A 33 12.12 11.59 14.40
CA PHE A 33 13.06 10.59 14.91
C PHE A 33 13.81 9.85 13.80
N ILE A 34 13.08 9.17 12.91
CA ILE A 34 13.66 8.35 11.83
C ILE A 34 12.90 8.63 10.53
N SER A 35 13.64 9.00 9.50
CA SER A 35 13.09 9.27 8.16
C SER A 35 12.63 8.00 7.43
N SER A 36 13.17 6.82 7.75
CA SER A 36 12.74 5.54 7.16
C SER A 36 13.00 4.34 8.08
N ILE A 37 11.94 3.59 8.41
CA ILE A 37 12.03 2.28 9.06
C ILE A 37 12.01 1.21 7.97
N LYS A 38 13.09 0.43 7.89
CA LYS A 38 13.28 -0.55 6.82
C LYS A 38 12.37 -1.76 7.01
N MET A 39 11.63 -2.10 5.97
CA MET A 39 10.93 -3.37 5.89
C MET A 39 11.93 -4.51 5.62
N LEU A 40 11.75 -5.64 6.30
CA LEU A 40 12.54 -6.85 6.10
C LEU A 40 11.63 -8.05 5.85
N ASP A 41 12.15 -9.01 5.08
CA ASP A 41 11.50 -10.31 4.91
C ASP A 41 11.32 -11.00 6.27
N PRO A 42 10.20 -11.72 6.51
CA PRO A 42 9.92 -12.38 7.78
C PRO A 42 11.05 -13.28 8.30
N GLU A 43 11.74 -14.01 7.41
CA GLU A 43 12.87 -14.89 7.80
C GLU A 43 14.11 -14.08 8.21
N ARG A 44 14.40 -13.01 7.47
CA ARG A 44 15.52 -12.11 7.77
C ARG A 44 15.25 -11.28 9.03
N PHE A 45 14.00 -10.89 9.22
CA PHE A 45 13.54 -10.22 10.41
C PHE A 45 13.74 -11.12 11.64
N ARG A 46 13.30 -12.38 11.58
CA ARG A 46 13.47 -13.34 12.69
C ARG A 46 14.93 -13.61 13.06
N SER A 47 15.82 -13.70 12.07
CA SER A 47 17.25 -13.92 12.32
C SER A 47 17.98 -12.69 12.89
N GLN A 48 17.38 -11.50 12.78
CA GLN A 48 17.93 -10.24 13.27
C GLN A 48 17.26 -9.73 14.55
N LEU A 49 16.32 -10.48 15.11
CA LEU A 49 15.78 -10.18 16.43
C LEU A 49 16.92 -10.33 17.45
N GLY A 50 17.32 -9.19 18.03
CA GLY A 50 18.23 -9.17 19.16
C GLY A 50 17.48 -9.68 20.38
N TRP A 51 17.66 -10.95 20.71
CA TRP A 51 17.14 -11.52 21.95
C TRP A 51 18.10 -11.17 23.09
N ASP A 52 17.57 -10.62 24.17
CA ASP A 52 18.30 -10.50 25.43
C ASP A 52 18.49 -11.90 26.08
N GLU A 53 19.33 -12.01 27.12
CA GLU A 53 19.60 -13.24 27.88
C GLU A 53 18.32 -13.92 28.41
N SER A 54 17.23 -13.16 28.57
CA SER A 54 15.91 -13.64 28.99
C SER A 54 14.94 -13.95 27.84
N ALA A 55 15.41 -13.99 26.59
CA ALA A 55 14.57 -14.15 25.39
C ALA A 55 13.45 -13.10 25.26
N VAL A 56 13.71 -11.89 25.75
CA VAL A 56 12.81 -10.72 25.63
C VAL A 56 13.43 -9.73 24.64
N LEU A 57 12.57 -9.10 23.83
CA LEU A 57 12.99 -8.02 22.93
C LEU A 57 13.37 -6.78 23.74
N PRO A 58 14.52 -6.14 23.45
CA PRO A 58 14.95 -4.93 24.15
C PRO A 58 13.98 -3.78 23.89
N GLU A 59 13.86 -2.90 24.89
CA GLU A 59 13.15 -1.62 24.76
C GLU A 59 14.06 -0.61 24.06
N ALA A 60 13.66 -0.22 22.86
CA ALA A 60 14.38 0.72 22.03
C ALA A 60 13.47 1.21 20.90
N MET A 61 13.81 2.36 20.33
CA MET A 61 13.12 2.88 19.16
C MET A 61 13.15 1.85 18.00
N PRO A 62 11.99 1.52 17.39
CA PRO A 62 11.93 0.59 16.26
C PRO A 62 12.71 1.09 15.05
N THR A 63 13.60 0.25 14.50
CA THR A 63 14.41 0.58 13.32
C THR A 63 14.05 -0.25 12.09
N ARG A 64 13.42 -1.42 12.33
CA ARG A 64 13.07 -2.40 11.30
C ARG A 64 11.70 -2.98 11.62
N TRP A 65 10.99 -3.34 10.57
CA TRP A 65 9.68 -3.98 10.69
C TRP A 65 9.46 -5.06 9.63
N ALA A 66 8.51 -5.95 9.88
CA ALA A 66 8.05 -6.97 8.93
C ALA A 66 6.54 -7.14 9.00
N ASP A 67 5.92 -7.55 7.89
CA ASP A 67 4.53 -8.00 7.88
C ASP A 67 4.48 -9.49 8.26
N ILE A 68 3.92 -9.78 9.44
CA ILE A 68 3.76 -11.15 9.91
C ILE A 68 2.36 -11.30 10.48
N GLY A 69 1.54 -12.09 9.78
CA GLY A 69 0.18 -12.40 10.20
C GLY A 69 -0.79 -11.21 10.09
N GLY A 70 -0.54 -10.27 9.17
CA GLY A 70 -1.39 -9.09 8.98
C GLY A 70 -1.20 -8.03 10.07
N LEU A 71 -0.03 -8.02 10.71
CA LEU A 71 0.38 -7.01 11.68
C LEU A 71 1.81 -6.55 11.35
N MET A 72 2.07 -5.26 11.58
CA MET A 72 3.43 -4.73 11.57
C MET A 72 4.14 -5.23 12.82
N GLN A 73 5.16 -6.08 12.67
CA GLN A 73 6.02 -6.49 13.78
C GLN A 73 7.31 -5.68 13.78
N PHE A 74 7.73 -5.21 14.96
CA PHE A 74 8.93 -4.40 15.14
C PHE A 74 10.07 -5.19 15.78
N ASN A 75 11.30 -4.79 15.46
CA ASN A 75 12.52 -5.47 15.93
C ASN A 75 12.82 -5.25 17.43
N SER A 76 12.15 -4.30 18.06
CA SER A 76 12.30 -3.92 19.47
C SER A 76 10.93 -3.55 20.03
N LYS A 77 10.82 -3.55 21.36
CA LYS A 77 9.68 -2.94 22.04
C LYS A 77 9.84 -1.43 21.97
N ALA A 78 8.80 -0.72 21.56
CA ALA A 78 8.84 0.74 21.52
C ALA A 78 9.11 1.30 22.94
N ASP A 79 10.15 2.10 23.09
CA ASP A 79 10.53 2.78 24.33
C ASP A 79 9.52 3.85 24.76
N GLN A 80 8.87 4.48 23.79
CA GLN A 80 7.77 5.43 24.02
C GLN A 80 6.66 5.25 22.98
N ALA A 81 5.55 5.96 23.15
CA ALA A 81 4.50 5.98 22.14
C ALA A 81 4.94 6.81 20.92
N TYR A 82 4.78 6.26 19.72
CA TYR A 82 5.12 6.91 18.47
C TYR A 82 3.91 7.02 17.55
N THR A 83 3.84 8.12 16.80
CA THR A 83 2.91 8.29 15.68
C THR A 83 3.71 8.17 14.39
N ALA A 84 3.68 6.99 13.77
CA ALA A 84 4.37 6.75 12.52
C ALA A 84 3.51 7.18 11.33
N LYS A 85 4.14 7.74 10.29
CA LYS A 85 3.51 7.99 8.99
C LYS A 85 3.75 6.79 8.09
N PHE A 86 2.68 6.14 7.66
CA PHE A 86 2.75 4.99 6.79
C PHE A 86 2.20 5.35 5.41
N VAL A 87 3.05 5.23 4.40
CA VAL A 87 2.71 5.38 2.99
C VAL A 87 2.53 3.99 2.40
N PHE A 88 1.36 3.73 1.81
CA PHE A 88 0.99 2.42 1.31
C PHE A 88 0.04 2.50 0.12
N TYR A 89 -0.07 1.39 -0.59
CA TYR A 89 -1.15 1.20 -1.55
C TYR A 89 -2.42 0.83 -0.84
N LYS A 90 -3.43 1.69 -0.95
CA LYS A 90 -4.77 1.46 -0.43
C LYS A 90 -5.68 0.88 -1.51
N MET A 91 -6.47 -0.12 -1.11
CA MET A 91 -7.60 -0.63 -1.86
C MET A 91 -8.68 0.46 -1.94
N PRO A 92 -9.06 0.89 -3.15
CA PRO A 92 -10.18 1.81 -3.28
C PRO A 92 -11.47 1.17 -2.76
N LEU A 93 -12.35 1.98 -2.18
CA LEU A 93 -13.67 1.52 -1.73
C LEU A 93 -14.43 0.90 -2.91
N ALA A 94 -15.11 -0.23 -2.66
CA ALA A 94 -15.95 -0.82 -3.69
C ALA A 94 -17.07 0.15 -4.10
N LEU A 95 -17.48 0.07 -5.38
CA LEU A 95 -18.70 0.73 -5.83
C LEU A 95 -19.89 0.04 -5.18
N SER A 96 -20.77 0.82 -4.57
CA SER A 96 -22.00 0.33 -3.94
C SER A 96 -23.13 1.33 -4.18
N ALA A 97 -24.36 0.97 -3.80
CA ALA A 97 -25.51 1.88 -3.91
C ALA A 97 -25.28 3.19 -3.11
N ASP A 98 -24.53 3.11 -2.01
CA ASP A 98 -24.20 4.25 -1.15
C ASP A 98 -22.88 4.94 -1.55
N ASN A 99 -22.09 4.31 -2.44
CA ASN A 99 -20.81 4.83 -2.95
C ASN A 99 -20.76 4.73 -4.47
N LEU A 100 -21.40 5.71 -5.13
CA LEU A 100 -21.58 5.74 -6.59
C LEU A 100 -20.32 6.18 -7.36
N THR A 101 -19.32 6.73 -6.67
CA THR A 101 -18.09 7.25 -7.26
C THR A 101 -16.87 6.57 -6.64
N ASN A 102 -15.93 6.15 -7.48
CA ASN A 102 -14.66 5.58 -7.08
C ASN A 102 -13.55 6.07 -8.03
N PHE A 103 -12.29 5.81 -7.68
CA PHE A 103 -11.12 6.06 -8.53
C PHE A 103 -11.32 5.62 -9.99
N LEU A 104 -11.97 4.47 -10.21
CA LEU A 104 -12.27 3.95 -11.55
C LEU A 104 -13.31 4.80 -12.30
N THR A 105 -14.35 5.31 -11.63
CA THR A 105 -15.35 6.19 -12.27
C THR A 105 -14.79 7.57 -12.56
N ASP A 106 -13.90 8.06 -11.70
CA ASP A 106 -13.43 9.45 -11.75
C ASP A 106 -12.26 9.59 -12.72
N ARG A 107 -11.27 8.71 -12.63
CA ARG A 107 -10.05 8.79 -13.45
C ARG A 107 -10.15 8.03 -14.76
N TYR A 108 -10.90 6.92 -14.78
CA TYR A 108 -10.96 6.03 -15.95
C TYR A 108 -12.41 5.69 -16.37
N PRO A 109 -13.30 6.69 -16.58
CA PRO A 109 -14.69 6.45 -16.95
C PRO A 109 -14.84 5.70 -18.28
N THR A 110 -13.90 5.88 -19.19
CA THR A 110 -13.89 5.20 -20.50
C THR A 110 -13.62 3.70 -20.37
N LEU A 111 -12.74 3.29 -19.47
CA LEU A 111 -12.48 1.87 -19.18
C LEU A 111 -13.73 1.22 -18.61
N LEU A 112 -14.33 1.84 -17.59
CA LEU A 112 -15.56 1.33 -16.96
C LEU A 112 -16.68 1.15 -17.98
N ARG A 113 -16.88 2.13 -18.87
CA ARG A 113 -17.87 2.04 -19.94
C ARG A 113 -17.62 0.84 -20.87
N ARG A 114 -16.37 0.54 -21.22
CA ARG A 114 -16.04 -0.59 -22.11
C ARG A 114 -16.33 -1.94 -21.46
N VAL A 115 -16.00 -2.07 -20.17
CA VAL A 115 -16.31 -3.28 -19.40
C VAL A 115 -17.82 -3.46 -19.24
N CYS A 116 -18.58 -2.40 -18.94
CA CYS A 116 -20.04 -2.49 -18.89
C CYS A 116 -20.66 -2.89 -20.24
N LEU A 117 -20.13 -2.38 -21.35
CA LEU A 117 -20.59 -2.76 -22.70
C LEU A 117 -20.23 -4.20 -23.06
N MET A 118 -19.10 -4.72 -22.57
CA MET A 118 -18.71 -6.12 -22.70
C MET A 118 -19.74 -7.03 -22.01
N PHE A 119 -20.04 -6.79 -20.73
CA PHE A 119 -21.08 -7.55 -20.00
C PHE A 119 -22.46 -7.43 -20.64
N ALA A 120 -22.84 -6.23 -21.11
CA ALA A 120 -24.11 -6.04 -21.83
C ALA A 120 -24.16 -6.82 -23.17
N SER A 121 -23.02 -7.03 -23.83
CA SER A 121 -22.93 -7.80 -25.08
C SER A 121 -22.95 -9.30 -24.81
N GLU A 122 -22.36 -9.75 -23.70
CA GLU A 122 -22.43 -11.13 -23.22
C GLU A 122 -23.88 -11.56 -22.96
N GLU A 123 -24.65 -10.74 -22.23
CA GLU A 123 -26.09 -10.97 -21.98
C GLU A 123 -26.93 -11.02 -23.27
N ARG A 124 -26.52 -10.25 -24.30
CA ARG A 124 -27.17 -10.24 -25.63
C ARG A 124 -26.66 -11.34 -26.57
N LYS A 125 -25.67 -12.13 -26.15
CA LYS A 125 -25.00 -13.17 -26.97
C LYS A 125 -24.37 -12.61 -28.26
N GLU A 126 -23.96 -11.35 -28.23
CA GLU A 126 -23.28 -10.67 -29.33
C GLU A 126 -21.76 -10.83 -29.18
N PHE A 127 -21.24 -12.02 -29.45
CA PHE A 127 -19.83 -12.37 -29.21
C PHE A 127 -18.84 -11.46 -29.97
N ASP A 128 -19.15 -11.07 -31.22
CA ASP A 128 -18.30 -10.14 -31.98
C ASP A 128 -18.23 -8.73 -31.33
N SER A 129 -19.30 -8.30 -30.67
CA SER A 129 -19.33 -7.02 -29.94
C SER A 129 -18.61 -7.14 -28.60
N MET A 130 -18.74 -8.29 -27.93
CA MET A 130 -18.02 -8.62 -26.70
C MET A 130 -16.51 -8.58 -26.93
N ASP A 131 -15.99 -9.33 -27.91
CA ASP A 131 -14.56 -9.40 -28.21
C ASP A 131 -13.97 -8.02 -28.52
N ARG A 132 -14.71 -7.20 -29.28
CA ARG A 132 -14.29 -5.82 -29.59
C ARG A 132 -14.24 -4.93 -28.35
N HIS A 133 -15.13 -5.13 -27.39
CA HIS A 133 -15.13 -4.39 -26.13
C HIS A 133 -14.05 -4.88 -25.18
N GLU A 134 -13.80 -6.18 -25.14
CA GLU A 134 -12.72 -6.81 -24.38
C GLU A 134 -11.34 -6.33 -24.86
N ILE A 135 -11.04 -6.42 -26.16
CA ILE A 135 -9.76 -5.95 -26.73
C ILE A 135 -9.52 -4.47 -26.40
N LYS A 136 -10.57 -3.64 -26.48
CA LYS A 136 -10.47 -2.21 -26.12
C LYS A 136 -10.29 -1.98 -24.63
N ALA A 137 -10.93 -2.77 -23.77
CA ALA A 137 -10.74 -2.69 -22.33
C ALA A 137 -9.30 -3.09 -21.95
N MET A 138 -8.78 -4.17 -22.53
CA MET A 138 -7.41 -4.64 -22.30
C MET A 138 -6.37 -3.62 -22.76
N SER A 139 -6.54 -3.02 -23.95
CA SER A 139 -5.66 -1.95 -24.42
C SER A 139 -5.65 -0.74 -23.47
N LEU A 140 -6.82 -0.32 -22.96
CA LEU A 140 -6.89 0.77 -21.99
C LEU A 140 -6.19 0.41 -20.67
N ILE A 141 -6.30 -0.83 -20.21
CA ILE A 141 -5.59 -1.30 -19.00
C ILE A 141 -4.07 -1.20 -19.20
N GLU A 142 -3.55 -1.58 -20.37
CA GLU A 142 -2.12 -1.45 -20.65
C GLU A 142 -1.64 0.00 -20.64
N ASP A 143 -2.41 0.92 -21.21
CA ASP A 143 -2.05 2.33 -21.21
C ASP A 143 -2.13 2.95 -19.81
N ILE A 144 -3.10 2.53 -18.99
CA ILE A 144 -3.21 2.92 -17.59
C ILE A 144 -2.00 2.42 -16.78
N LYS A 145 -1.56 1.19 -17.00
CA LYS A 145 -0.35 0.66 -16.36
C LYS A 145 0.88 1.51 -16.70
N LYS A 146 1.06 1.85 -17.98
CA LYS A 146 2.16 2.71 -18.44
C LYS A 146 2.10 4.10 -17.79
N GLU A 147 0.92 4.71 -17.71
CA GLU A 147 0.72 6.02 -17.05
C GLU A 147 1.07 5.94 -15.55
N SER A 148 0.61 4.90 -14.87
CA SER A 148 0.89 4.67 -13.45
C SER A 148 2.39 4.48 -13.20
N ASP A 149 3.07 3.67 -14.02
CA ASP A 149 4.51 3.44 -13.91
C ASP A 149 5.31 4.73 -14.18
N MET A 150 4.87 5.56 -15.14
CA MET A 150 5.49 6.87 -15.40
C MET A 150 5.28 7.85 -14.25
N GLY A 151 4.08 7.86 -13.64
CA GLY A 151 3.81 8.65 -12.44
C GLY A 151 4.67 8.24 -11.24
N MET A 152 4.92 6.94 -11.08
CA MET A 152 5.79 6.41 -10.02
C MET A 152 7.27 6.75 -10.23
N ARG A 153 7.78 6.70 -11.47
CA ARG A 153 9.15 7.16 -11.79
C ARG A 153 9.35 8.65 -11.56
N GLY A 154 8.31 9.46 -11.74
CA GLY A 154 8.32 10.87 -11.38
C GLY A 154 8.39 11.09 -9.86
N LEU A 155 7.74 10.22 -9.08
CA LEU A 155 7.81 10.24 -7.61
C LEU A 155 9.20 9.88 -7.08
N GLU A 156 9.89 8.91 -7.69
CA GLU A 156 11.27 8.55 -7.31
C GLU A 156 12.27 9.70 -7.48
N ALA A 157 12.03 10.62 -8.42
CA ALA A 157 12.89 11.79 -8.62
C ALA A 157 12.77 12.84 -7.50
N ASP A 158 11.67 12.86 -6.75
CA ASP A 158 11.37 13.87 -5.72
C ASP A 158 11.72 13.43 -4.28
N PHE A 159 12.04 12.14 -4.06
CA PHE A 159 12.52 11.64 -2.76
C PHE A 159 13.99 11.98 -2.45
N GLY A 160 14.64 12.76 -3.31
CA GLY A 160 16.04 13.18 -3.19
C GLY A 160 16.30 14.48 -2.42
N TRP A 161 15.35 15.00 -1.62
CA TRP A 161 15.48 16.33 -0.99
C TRP A 161 15.47 16.37 0.55
N GLU A 162 15.72 15.26 1.26
CA GLU A 162 16.16 15.36 2.66
C GLU A 162 17.69 15.42 2.73
N GLY A 163 18.21 16.63 2.56
CA GLY A 163 19.31 17.25 3.33
C GLY A 163 20.67 16.55 3.41
N ASN A 164 21.68 17.18 2.79
CA ASN A 164 23.03 17.25 3.33
C ASN A 164 23.00 17.69 4.81
N ASP A 165 23.64 16.91 5.68
CA ASP A 165 24.70 17.34 6.60
C ASP A 165 25.54 16.12 7.04
#